data_AF-A0A420WHA7-F1
#
_entry.id   AF-A0A420WHA7-F1
#
_cell.length_a   1.000
_cell.length_b   1.000
_cell.length_c   1.000
_cell.angle_alpha   90.00
_cell.angle_beta   90.00
_cell.angle_gamma   90.00
#
_symmetry.space_group_name_H-M   'P 1'
#
loop_
_entity.id
_entity.type
_entity.pdbx_description
1 polymer ?
#
loop_
_entity_poly.entity_id
_entity_poly.type
_entity_poly.pdbx_seq_one_letter_code
_entity_poly.pdbx_strand_id
1 'polypeptide(L)' 'MTDLLTAIALMIALEGILYALFPGGMQAMMRIAIAQPPANLRLAGLLAAAVGVLLVWWIRG' A
#
# COMPACT_ATOMS: atom_id res chain seq x y z
N MET A 1 13.24 15.54 7.33
CA MET A 1 13.74 15.19 5.98
C MET A 1 14.06 13.70 5.87
N THR A 2 14.67 13.09 6.89
CA THR A 2 14.89 11.64 6.97
C THR A 2 13.61 10.82 7.05
N ASP A 3 12.58 11.30 7.77
CA ASP A 3 11.33 10.55 7.96
C ASP A 3 10.65 10.09 6.66
N LEU A 4 10.60 10.96 5.64
CA LEU A 4 10.03 10.62 4.34
C LEU A 4 10.86 9.53 3.65
N LEU A 5 12.18 9.66 3.70
CA LEU A 5 13.09 8.68 3.11
C LEU A 5 12.96 7.32 3.81
N THR A 6 12.84 7.33 5.15
CA THR A 6 12.61 6.12 5.96
C THR A 6 11.27 5.49 5.63
N ALA A 7 10.19 6.27 5.49
CA ALA A 7 8.88 5.75 5.11
C ALA A 7 8.90 5.07 3.73
N ILE A 8 9.58 5.67 2.74
CA ILE A 8 9.74 5.09 1.41
C ILE A 8 10.56 3.79 1.48
N ALA A 9 11.68 3.78 2.23
CA ALA A 9 12.51 2.59 2.40
C ALA A 9 11.73 1.44 3.04
N LEU A 10 10.93 1.72 4.07
CA LEU A 10 10.07 0.73 4.73
C LEU A 10 8.98 0.21 3.79
N MET A 11 8.35 1.08 2.99
CA MET A 11 7.36 0.66 1.99
C MET A 11 7.95 -0.33 0.99
N ILE A 12 9.14 -0.03 0.44
CA ILE A 12 9.83 -0.90 -0.52
C ILE A 12 10.21 -2.24 0.14
N ALA A 13 10.76 -2.20 1.35
CA ALA A 13 11.14 -3.40 2.09
C ALA A 13 9.92 -4.31 2.36
N LEU A 14 8.79 -3.72 2.78
CA LEU A 14 7.56 -4.45 3.06
C LEU A 14 7.01 -5.12 1.79
N GLU A 15 6.92 -4.38 0.68
CA GLU A 15 6.52 -4.95 -0.62
C GLU A 15 7.44 -6.11 -1.01
N GLY A 16 8.76 -5.95 -0.92
CA GLY A 16 9.73 -6.99 -1.25
C GLY A 16 9.56 -8.27 -0.42
N ILE A 17 9.33 -8.13 0.89
CA ILE A 17 9.09 -9.25 1.79
C ILE A 17 7.80 -9.99 1.40
N LEU A 18 6.72 -9.26 1.07
CA LEU A 18 5.46 -9.88 0.65
C LEU A 18 5.61 -10.69 -0.65
N TYR A 19 6.35 -10.17 -1.63
CA TYR A 19 6.64 -10.92 -2.86
C TYR A 19 7.52 -12.15 -2.60
N ALA A 20 8.51 -12.05 -1.71
CA ALA A 20 9.41 -13.16 -1.41
C ALA A 20 8.72 -14.28 -0.61
N LEU A 21 7.88 -13.93 0.36
CA LEU A 21 7.26 -14.89 1.27
C LEU A 21 5.93 -15.44 0.72
N PHE A 22 5.16 -14.62 -0.02
CA PHE A 22 3.83 -14.97 -0.51
C PHE A 22 3.62 -14.60 -2.00
N PRO A 23 4.45 -15.12 -2.93
CA PRO A 23 4.38 -14.74 -4.34
C PRO A 23 3.02 -15.07 -4.98
N GLY A 24 2.41 -16.20 -4.62
CA GLY A 24 1.09 -16.60 -5.13
C GLY A 24 -0.04 -15.68 -4.67
N GLY A 25 0.02 -15.18 -3.44
CA GLY A 25 -0.95 -14.22 -2.89
C GLY A 25 -0.88 -12.89 -3.62
N MET A 26 0.33 -12.37 -3.86
CA MET A 26 0.53 -11.13 -4.60
C MET A 26 0.04 -11.24 -6.05
N GLN A 27 0.33 -12.37 -6.73
CA GLN A 27 -0.18 -12.62 -8.08
C GLN A 27 -1.72 -12.70 -8.12
N ALA A 28 -2.35 -13.30 -7.09
CA ALA A 28 -3.80 -13.33 -7.00
C ALA A 28 -4.39 -11.93 -6.80
N MET A 29 -3.78 -11.11 -5.94
CA MET A 29 -4.21 -9.74 -5.70
C MET A 29 -4.08 -8.87 -6.96
N MET A 30 -3.00 -9.01 -7.73
CA MET A 30 -2.84 -8.34 -9.02
C MET A 30 -3.92 -8.72 -10.02
N ARG A 31 -4.28 -10.01 -10.12
CA ARG A 31 -5.37 -10.46 -11.01
C ARG A 31 -6.71 -9.84 -10.64
N ILE A 32 -7.00 -9.76 -9.33
CA ILE A 32 -8.21 -9.08 -8.84
C ILE A 32 -8.18 -7.61 -9.24
N ALA A 33 -7.05 -6.91 -9.01
CA ALA A 33 -6.91 -5.49 -9.32
C ALA A 33 -7.11 -5.20 -10.82
N ILE A 34 -6.54 -6.03 -11.71
CA ILE A 34 -6.68 -5.88 -13.16
C ILE A 34 -8.13 -6.09 -13.61
N ALA A 35 -8.87 -6.99 -12.95
CA ALA A 35 -10.27 -7.25 -13.25
C ALA A 35 -11.24 -6.17 -12.74
N GLN A 36 -10.79 -5.26 -11.87
CA GLN A 36 -11.64 -4.19 -11.33
C GLN A 36 -11.76 -2.99 -12.27
N PRO A 37 -12.94 -2.35 -12.36
CA PRO A 37 -13.08 -1.07 -13.04
C PRO A 37 -12.16 0.00 -12.43
N PRO A 38 -11.60 0.93 -13.24
CA PRO A 38 -10.71 1.98 -12.75
C PRO A 38 -11.32 2.87 -11.66
N ALA A 39 -12.65 3.05 -11.66
CA ALA A 39 -13.36 3.80 -10.63
C ALA A 39 -13.24 3.17 -9.24
N ASN A 40 -13.35 1.84 -9.15
CA ASN A 40 -13.23 1.11 -7.89
C ASN A 40 -11.80 1.17 -7.35
N LEU A 41 -10.80 1.03 -8.23
CA LEU A 41 -9.39 1.17 -7.85
C LEU A 41 -9.07 2.57 -7.31
N ARG A 42 -9.62 3.62 -7.93
CA ARG A 42 -9.47 5.00 -7.45
C ARG A 42 -10.10 5.20 -6.07
N LEU A 43 -11.31 4.69 -5.85
CA LEU A 43 -11.98 4.79 -4.54
C LEU A 43 -11.21 4.03 -3.45
N ALA A 44 -10.77 2.79 -3.74
CA ALA A 44 -9.96 2.02 -2.81
C ALA A 44 -8.63 2.73 -2.47
N GLY A 45 -7.97 3.29 -3.48
CA GLY A 45 -6.73 4.06 -3.29
C GLY A 45 -6.94 5.33 -2.47
N LEU A 46 -8.03 6.07 -2.71
CA LEU A 46 -8.37 7.26 -1.93
C LEU A 46 -8.68 6.93 -0.47
N LEU A 47 -9.42 5.84 -0.22
CA LEU A 47 -9.69 5.37 1.14
C LEU A 47 -8.40 4.96 1.84
N ALA A 48 -7.53 4.18 1.17
CA ALA A 48 -6.24 3.77 1.73
C ALA A 48 -5.35 4.99 2.06
N ALA A 49 -5.30 5.98 1.17
CA ALA A 49 -4.56 7.22 1.41
C ALA A 49 -5.11 8.01 2.60
N ALA A 50 -6.44 8.16 2.69
CA ALA A 50 -7.08 8.86 3.81
C ALA A 50 -6.79 8.16 5.15
N VAL A 51 -6.92 6.83 5.20
CA VAL A 51 -6.58 6.04 6.39
C VAL A 51 -5.10 6.18 6.74
N GLY A 52 -4.20 6.13 5.75
CA GLY A 52 -2.77 6.29 5.97
C GLY A 52 -2.42 7.65 6.59
N VAL A 53 -3.01 8.73 6.08
CA VAL A 53 -2.82 10.08 6.63
C VAL A 53 -3.39 10.18 8.04
N LEU A 54 -4.59 9.65 8.28
CA LEU A 54 -5.21 9.64 9.62
C LEU A 54 -4.35 8.87 10.63
N LEU A 55 -3.79 7.72 10.25
CA LEU A 55 -2.89 6.95 11.11
C LEU A 55 -1.61 7.71 11.43
N VAL A 56 -0.98 8.35 10.44
CA VAL A 56 0.20 9.18 10.69
C VAL A 56 -0.14 10.34 11.62
N TRP A 57 -1.29 10.99 11.42
CA TRP A 57 -1.77 12.05 12.29
C TRP A 57 -2.04 11.55 13.73
N TRP A 58 -2.55 10.35 13.90
CA TRP A 58 -2.81 9.77 15.22
C TRP A 58 -1.54 9.33 15.96
N ILE A 59 -0.57 8.78 15.24
CA ILE A 59 0.70 8.30 15.81
C ILE A 59 1.64 9.48 16.14
N ARG A 60 1.64 10.53 15.31
CA ARG A 60 2.52 11.71 15.47
C ARG A 60 1.81 12.93 16.06
N GLY A 61 0.53 12.79 16.41
CA GLY A 61 -0.34 13.84 16.95
C GLY A 61 0.18 14.45 18.23
#